data_AF-A0A1C5NEU2-F1
#
_entry.id   AF-A0A1C5NEU2-F1
#
_cell.length_a   1.000
_cell.length_b   1.000
_cell.length_c   1.000
_cell.angle_alpha   90.00
_cell.angle_beta   90.00
_cell.angle_gamma   90.00
#
_symmetry.space_group_name_H-M   'P 1'
#
loop_
_entity.id
_entity.type
_entity.pdbx_description
1 polymer ?
#
loop_
_entity_poly.entity_id
_entity_poly.type
_entity_poly.pdbx_seq_one_letter_code
_entity_poly.pdbx_strand_id
1 'polypeptide(L)'
;MLYDDNPSYTIPMPKVEPPKGKLLSAEESRKRADEAVDNALIKELQEIATKINAASKEGNYSCSDDGCLKPKTREKLEELGYKVEVGNQYNQSWYSISWK
;
A
#
# COMPACT_ATOMS: atom_id res chain seq x y z
N MET A 1 54.98 -47.15 17.36
CA MET A 1 55.13 -45.80 16.79
C MET A 1 53.83 -45.50 16.08
N LEU A 2 52.97 -44.78 16.81
CA LEU A 2 52.63 -43.37 16.61
C LEU A 2 51.45 -43.30 15.63
N TYR A 3 50.26 -43.26 16.21
CA TYR A 3 49.06 -42.81 15.52
C TYR A 3 49.32 -41.35 15.15
N ASP A 4 49.60 -41.11 13.87
CA ASP A 4 49.77 -39.76 13.37
C ASP A 4 48.47 -38.98 13.62
N ASP A 5 48.65 -37.80 14.21
CA ASP A 5 47.63 -36.85 14.63
C ASP A 5 46.47 -36.74 13.64
N ASN A 6 45.24 -36.84 14.14
CA ASN A 6 44.05 -36.42 13.40
C ASN A 6 44.11 -34.89 13.25
N PRO A 7 44.36 -34.33 12.05
CA PRO A 7 44.41 -32.89 11.89
C PRO A 7 43.00 -32.34 12.14
N SER A 8 42.84 -31.58 13.23
CA SER A 8 41.62 -30.84 13.51
C SER A 8 41.41 -29.79 12.42
N TYR A 9 40.64 -30.13 11.39
CA TYR A 9 40.19 -29.18 10.37
C TYR A 9 39.13 -28.26 10.96
N THR A 10 39.56 -27.32 11.81
CA THR A 10 38.72 -26.22 12.26
C THR A 10 38.74 -25.15 11.17
N ILE A 11 37.74 -25.19 10.28
CA ILE A 11 37.55 -24.12 9.29
C ILE A 11 37.11 -22.86 10.05
N PRO A 12 37.91 -21.77 10.05
CA PRO A 12 37.52 -20.56 10.74
C PRO A 12 36.29 -19.97 10.07
N MET A 13 35.34 -19.52 10.89
CA MET A 13 34.13 -18.88 10.38
C MET A 13 34.49 -17.63 9.56
N PRO A 14 33.96 -17.48 8.33
CA PRO A 14 34.29 -16.34 7.50
C PRO A 14 33.77 -15.05 8.12
N LYS A 15 34.56 -13.97 8.00
CA LYS A 15 34.17 -12.65 8.47
C LYS A 15 33.10 -12.08 7.53
N VAL A 16 31.84 -12.10 7.97
CA VAL A 16 30.73 -11.51 7.23
C VAL A 16 30.74 -10.00 7.44
N GLU A 17 30.86 -9.23 6.35
CA GLU A 17 30.66 -7.79 6.42
C GLU A 17 29.16 -7.49 6.61
N PRO A 18 28.77 -6.65 7.57
CA PRO A 18 27.39 -6.23 7.71
C PRO A 18 26.95 -5.47 6.44
N PRO A 19 25.67 -5.59 6.04
CA PRO A 19 25.16 -4.94 4.84
C PRO A 19 25.42 -3.43 4.89
N LYS A 20 26.09 -2.90 3.87
CA LYS A 20 26.48 -1.47 3.73
C LYS A 20 25.29 -0.54 3.41
N GLY A 21 24.08 -0.91 3.80
CA GLY A 21 22.90 -0.08 3.64
C GLY A 21 22.83 0.98 4.74
N LYS A 22 22.93 2.26 4.38
CA LYS A 22 22.63 3.35 5.31
C LYS A 22 21.15 3.25 5.67
N LEU A 23 20.84 2.73 6.86
CA LEU A 23 19.50 2.75 7.40
C LEU A 23 19.10 4.22 7.58
N LEU A 24 17.90 4.56 7.11
CA LEU A 24 17.33 5.87 7.35
C LEU A 24 17.15 6.07 8.85
N SER A 25 17.20 7.32 9.29
CA SER A 25 16.73 7.64 10.64
C SER A 25 15.26 7.22 10.79
N ALA A 26 14.84 6.95 12.03
CA ALA A 26 13.43 6.70 12.33
C ALA A 26 12.55 7.87 11.87
N GLU A 27 13.04 9.10 11.99
CA GLU A 27 12.34 10.31 11.54
C GLU A 27 12.23 10.38 10.01
N GLU A 28 13.32 10.10 9.28
CA GLU A 28 13.33 10.05 7.81
C GLU A 28 12.42 8.94 7.27
N SER A 29 12.42 7.79 7.93
CA SER A 29 11.55 6.65 7.60
C SER A 29 10.08 7.00 7.78
N ARG A 30 9.74 7.66 8.89
CA ARG A 30 8.38 8.14 9.16
C ARG A 30 7.91 9.14 8.11
N LYS A 31 8.73 10.16 7.82
CA LYS A 31 8.39 11.16 6.81
C LYS A 31 8.11 10.52 5.45
N ARG A 32 8.94 9.57 5.02
CA ARG A 32 8.71 8.84 3.76
C ARG A 32 7.44 8.00 3.78
N ALA A 33 7.09 7.39 4.91
CA ALA A 33 5.86 6.64 5.06
C ALA A 33 4.64 7.56 4.95
N ASP A 34 4.67 8.72 5.61
CA ASP A 34 3.60 9.71 5.55
C ASP A 34 3.42 10.25 4.12
N GLU A 35 4.51 10.65 3.45
CA GLU A 35 4.49 11.08 2.04
C GLU A 35 3.96 9.99 1.10
N ALA A 36 4.33 8.72 1.34
CA ALA A 36 3.83 7.61 0.54
C ALA A 36 2.32 7.40 0.74
N VAL A 37 1.82 7.54 1.97
CA VAL A 37 0.38 7.46 2.27
C VAL A 37 -0.37 8.56 1.53
N ASP A 38 0.12 9.79 1.59
CA ASP A 38 -0.53 10.95 0.95
C ASP A 38 -0.52 10.82 -0.58
N ASN A 39 0.61 10.44 -1.17
CA ASN A 39 0.69 10.17 -2.62
C ASN A 39 -0.28 9.06 -3.03
N ALA A 40 -0.39 8.01 -2.23
CA ALA A 40 -1.29 6.90 -2.52
C ALA A 40 -2.77 7.31 -2.38
N LEU A 41 -3.10 8.27 -1.51
CA LEU A 41 -4.43 8.86 -1.40
C LEU A 41 -4.77 9.74 -2.61
N ILE A 42 -3.83 10.60 -3.02
CA ILE A 42 -4.00 11.49 -4.18
C ILE A 42 -4.27 10.66 -5.44
N LYS A 43 -3.49 9.59 -5.65
CA LYS A 43 -3.66 8.71 -6.81
C LYS A 43 -5.05 8.04 -6.83
N GLU A 44 -5.50 7.50 -5.71
CA GLU A 44 -6.81 6.84 -5.61
C GLU A 44 -7.95 7.83 -5.87
N LEU A 45 -7.87 9.05 -5.33
CA LEU A 45 -8.85 10.11 -5.61
C LEU A 45 -8.87 10.53 -7.08
N GLN A 46 -7.71 10.58 -7.76
CA GLN A 46 -7.65 10.88 -9.20
C GLN A 46 -8.32 9.80 -10.06
N GLU A 47 -8.11 8.53 -9.71
CA GLU A 47 -8.76 7.40 -10.39
C GLU A 47 -10.28 7.45 -10.21
N ILE A 48 -10.75 7.71 -8.99
CA ILE A 48 -12.18 7.88 -8.70
C ILE A 48 -12.77 9.08 -9.44
N ALA A 49 -12.09 10.24 -9.43
CA ALA A 49 -12.53 11.43 -10.15
C ALA A 49 -12.68 11.16 -11.65
N THR A 50 -11.79 10.35 -12.23
CA THR A 50 -11.86 9.93 -13.63
C THR A 50 -13.11 9.09 -13.89
N LYS A 51 -13.41 8.12 -13.00
CA LYS A 51 -14.62 7.28 -13.08
C LYS A 51 -15.91 8.10 -12.93
N ILE A 52 -15.95 9.03 -11.98
CA ILE A 52 -17.08 9.94 -11.77
C ILE A 52 -17.32 10.79 -13.02
N ASN A 53 -16.26 11.36 -13.61
CA ASN A 53 -16.37 12.18 -14.81
C ASN A 53 -16.87 11.35 -16.02
N ALA A 54 -16.37 10.12 -16.19
CA ALA A 54 -16.85 9.21 -17.21
C ALA A 54 -18.35 8.90 -17.03
N ALA A 55 -18.76 8.50 -15.83
CA ALA A 55 -20.16 8.22 -15.49
C ALA A 55 -21.06 9.46 -15.71
N SER A 56 -20.58 10.65 -15.31
CA SER A 56 -21.33 11.90 -15.50
C SER A 56 -21.54 12.26 -16.98
N LYS A 57 -20.55 11.98 -17.85
CA LYS A 57 -20.69 12.17 -19.31
C LYS A 57 -21.71 11.22 -19.93
N GLU A 58 -21.89 10.05 -19.34
CA GLU A 58 -22.91 9.07 -19.74
C GLU A 58 -24.30 9.39 -19.16
N GLY A 59 -24.41 10.42 -18.30
CA GLY A 59 -25.66 10.79 -17.62
C GLY A 59 -25.95 9.96 -16.37
N ASN A 60 -24.96 9.21 -15.87
CA ASN A 60 -25.05 8.44 -14.64
C ASN A 60 -24.69 9.32 -13.42
N TYR A 61 -25.34 9.02 -12.30
CA TYR A 61 -25.16 9.71 -11.01
C TYR A 61 -24.48 8.82 -9.97
N SER A 62 -23.96 7.69 -10.41
CA SER A 62 -23.23 6.73 -9.57
C SER A 62 -22.18 6.00 -10.38
N CYS A 63 -21.09 5.63 -9.72
CA CYS A 63 -20.11 4.67 -10.22
C CYS A 63 -19.83 3.61 -9.15
N SER A 64 -19.60 2.38 -9.58
CA SER A 64 -19.25 1.28 -8.70
C SER A 64 -18.04 0.56 -9.28
N ASP A 65 -17.20 0.01 -8.41
CA ASP A 65 -16.07 -0.81 -8.83
C ASP A 65 -15.72 -1.85 -7.76
N ASP A 66 -14.96 -2.85 -8.20
CA ASP A 66 -14.43 -3.89 -7.34
C ASP A 66 -13.21 -3.38 -6.56
N GLY A 67 -13.06 -3.90 -5.34
CA GLY A 67 -11.97 -3.58 -4.43
C GLY A 67 -12.40 -2.81 -3.19
N CYS A 68 -11.40 -2.39 -2.41
CA CYS A 68 -11.58 -1.59 -1.20
C CYS A 68 -11.07 -0.19 -1.43
N LEU A 69 -11.86 0.80 -0.98
CA LEU A 69 -11.39 2.16 -0.80
C LEU A 69 -10.56 2.26 0.48
N LYS A 70 -9.47 3.03 0.45
CA LYS A 70 -8.78 3.39 1.70
C LYS A 70 -9.70 4.22 2.59
N PRO A 71 -9.63 4.05 3.93
CA PRO A 71 -10.47 4.82 4.87
C PRO A 71 -10.40 6.33 4.66
N LYS A 72 -9.19 6.90 4.54
CA LYS A 72 -9.01 8.34 4.28
C LYS A 72 -9.65 8.81 2.97
N THR A 73 -9.63 7.97 1.94
CA THR A 73 -10.25 8.29 0.63
C THR A 73 -11.76 8.33 0.76
N ARG A 74 -12.35 7.36 1.47
CA ARG A 74 -13.77 7.36 1.80
C ARG A 74 -14.18 8.60 2.59
N GLU A 75 -13.47 8.91 3.67
CA GLU A 75 -13.72 10.11 4.49
C GLU A 75 -13.69 11.37 3.63
N LYS A 76 -12.70 11.51 2.74
CA LYS A 76 -12.61 12.67 1.85
C LYS A 76 -13.76 12.77 0.86
N LEU A 77 -14.25 11.65 0.33
CA LEU A 77 -15.41 11.63 -0.56
C LEU A 77 -16.70 12.00 0.19
N GLU A 78 -16.88 11.46 1.39
CA GLU A 78 -18.03 11.78 2.25
C GLU A 78 -18.01 13.27 2.66
N GLU A 79 -16.85 13.84 3.00
CA GLU A 79 -16.67 15.28 3.25
C GLU A 79 -17.07 16.16 2.04
N LEU A 80 -16.79 15.69 0.82
CA LEU A 80 -17.16 16.38 -0.42
C LEU A 80 -18.65 16.23 -0.76
N GLY A 81 -19.41 15.48 0.04
CA GLY A 81 -20.85 15.29 -0.14
C GLY A 81 -21.23 14.10 -1.02
N TYR A 82 -20.27 13.25 -1.40
CA TYR A 82 -20.57 11.99 -2.08
C TYR A 82 -21.11 10.97 -1.08
N LYS A 83 -22.08 10.16 -1.52
CA LYS A 83 -22.52 8.99 -0.77
C LYS A 83 -21.66 7.80 -1.17
N VAL A 84 -20.93 7.23 -0.21
CA VAL A 84 -20.05 6.06 -0.42
C VAL A 84 -20.65 4.84 0.27
N GLU A 85 -20.82 3.76 -0.48
CA GLU A 85 -21.21 2.44 0.02
C GLU A 85 -20.06 1.47 -0.20
N VAL A 86 -19.78 0.63 0.78
CA VAL A 86 -18.74 -0.40 0.69
C VAL A 86 -19.33 -1.72 1.16
N GLY A 87 -18.92 -2.81 0.53
CA GLY A 87 -19.41 -4.14 0.87
C GLY A 87 -18.39 -5.22 0.56
N ASN A 88 -18.71 -6.44 0.98
CA ASN A 88 -17.97 -7.64 0.63
C ASN A 88 -18.99 -8.71 0.25
N GLN A 89 -18.93 -9.18 -0.99
CA GLN A 89 -19.76 -10.27 -1.51
C GLN A 89 -18.85 -11.35 -2.07
N TYR A 90 -19.05 -12.60 -1.66
CA TYR A 90 -18.30 -13.74 -2.18
C TYR A 90 -16.77 -13.58 -2.09
N ASN A 91 -16.28 -13.01 -0.99
CA ASN A 91 -14.87 -12.65 -0.77
C ASN A 91 -14.32 -11.57 -1.70
N GLN A 92 -15.18 -10.90 -2.47
CA GLN A 92 -14.84 -9.75 -3.29
C GLN A 92 -15.37 -8.51 -2.60
N SER A 93 -14.45 -7.59 -2.30
CA SER A 93 -14.84 -6.28 -1.79
C SER A 93 -15.32 -5.43 -2.95
N TRP A 94 -16.29 -4.57 -2.71
CA TRP A 94 -16.78 -3.61 -3.69
C TRP A 94 -17.07 -2.27 -3.04
N TYR A 95 -17.10 -1.24 -3.85
CA TYR A 95 -17.57 0.08 -3.44
C TYR A 95 -18.48 0.70 -4.50
N SER A 96 -19.37 1.58 -4.04
CA SER A 96 -20.21 2.42 -4.88
C SER A 96 -20.17 3.85 -4.39
N ILE A 97 -20.08 4.79 -5.32
CA ILE A 97 -20.06 6.23 -5.06
C ILE A 97 -21.21 6.82 -5.85
N SER A 98 -22.06 7.57 -5.17
CA SER A 98 -23.21 8.24 -5.78
C SER A 98 -23.27 9.72 -5.39
N TRP A 99 -23.79 10.52 -6.31
CA TRP A 99 -24.01 11.97 -6.15
C TRP A 99 -25.40 12.34 -6.65
N LYS A 100 -25.90 13.50 -6.23
CA LYS A 100 -27.17 14.08 -6.72
C LYS A 100 -26.91 15.11 -7.80
#